data_AF-A0A7Y2UVZ5-F1
#
_entry.id   AF-A0A7Y2UVZ5-F1
#
_cell.length_a   1.000
_cell.length_b   1.000
_cell.length_c   1.000
_cell.angle_alpha   90.00
_cell.angle_beta   90.00
_cell.angle_gamma   90.00
#
_symmetry.space_group_name_H-M   'P 1'
#
loop_
_entity.id
_entity.type
_entity.pdbx_description
1 polymer ?
#
loop_
_entity_poly.entity_id
_entity_poly.type
_entity_poly.pdbx_seq_one_letter_code
_entity_poly.pdbx_strand_id
1 'polypeptide(L)' 'MIQVKTAEEIELMRESALIVSQTLGMLAKEIKPGVTGLDLDKLAEEFIRDHGAEPGFLG' A
#
# COMPACT_ATOMS: atom_id res chain seq x y z
N MET A 1 17.00 -4.80 -20.70
CA MET A 1 16.63 -3.53 -21.37
C MET A 1 15.73 -2.77 -20.41
N ILE A 2 16.04 -1.52 -20.07
CA ILE A 2 15.24 -0.71 -19.14
C ILE A 2 14.12 -0.03 -19.95
N GLN A 3 12.87 -0.12 -19.47
CA GLN A 3 11.74 0.60 -20.07
C GLN A 3 11.63 1.99 -19.44
N VAL A 4 11.84 3.03 -20.25
CA VAL A 4 11.61 4.41 -19.82
C VAL A 4 10.10 4.67 -19.81
N LYS A 5 9.61 5.16 -18.67
CA LYS A 5 8.19 5.47 -18.49
C LYS A 5 7.82 6.82 -19.09
N THR A 6 6.62 6.92 -19.65
CA THR A 6 6.05 8.21 -20.06
C THR A 6 5.68 9.03 -18.82
N ALA A 7 5.48 10.34 -18.99
CA ALA A 7 5.02 11.20 -17.90
C ALA A 7 3.67 10.72 -17.31
N GLU A 8 2.78 10.22 -18.17
CA GLU A 8 1.46 9.68 -17.77
C GLU A 8 1.61 8.40 -16.94
N GLU A 9 2.48 7.47 -17.35
CA GLU A 9 2.77 6.26 -16.57
C GLU A 9 3.38 6.60 -15.21
N ILE A 10 4.28 7.59 -15.16
CA ILE A 10 4.89 8.05 -13.91
C ILE A 10 3.83 8.62 -12.97
N GLU A 11 2.87 9.37 -13.50
CA GLU A 11 1.80 9.97 -12.69
C GLU A 11 0.87 8.91 -12.10
N LEU A 12 0.49 7.90 -12.89
CA LEU A 12 -0.27 6.75 -12.39
C LEU A 12 0.49 5.99 -11.29
N MET A 13 1.79 5.78 -11.47
CA MET A 13 2.64 5.16 -10.46
C MET A 13 2.71 6.01 -9.19
N ARG A 14 2.75 7.33 -9.31
CA ARG A 14 2.77 8.28 -8.19
C ARG A 14 1.50 8.17 -7.34
N GLU A 15 0.33 8.11 -7.98
CA GLU A 15 -0.95 7.94 -7.30
C GLU A 15 -1.02 6.61 -6.53
N SER A 16 -0.60 5.51 -7.17
CA SER A 16 -0.51 4.20 -6.52
C SER A 16 0.45 4.22 -5.32
N ALA A 17 1.65 4.81 -5.49
CA ALA A 17 2.65 4.90 -4.44
C ALA A 17 2.20 5.76 -3.24
N LEU A 18 1.34 6.76 -3.46
CA LEU A 18 0.77 7.55 -2.37
C LEU A 18 -0.10 6.71 -1.44
N ILE A 19 -0.96 5.85 -2.00
CA ILE A 19 -1.80 4.93 -1.21
C ILE A 19 -0.90 3.99 -0.42
N VAL A 20 0.13 3.39 -1.05
CA VAL A 20 1.10 2.53 -0.36
C VAL A 20 1.77 3.27 0.80
N SER A 21 2.22 4.51 0.60
CA SER A 21 2.85 5.31 1.65
C SER A 21 1.89 5.62 2.80
N GLN A 22 0.62 5.88 2.51
CA GLN A 22 -0.40 6.12 3.53
C GLN A 22 -0.68 4.86 4.35
N THR A 23 -0.82 3.70 3.70
CA THR A 23 -0.99 2.41 4.35
C THR A 23 0.17 2.11 5.30
N LEU A 24 1.42 2.28 4.85
CA LEU A 24 2.61 2.08 5.70
C LEU A 24 2.64 3.04 6.90
N GLY A 25 2.25 4.30 6.69
CA GLY A 25 2.15 5.30 7.77
C GLY A 25 1.07 4.98 8.80
N MET A 26 -0.03 4.35 8.38
CA MET A 26 -1.08 3.85 9.28
C MET A 26 -0.56 2.63 10.07
N LEU A 27 -0.02 1.63 9.38
CA LEU A 27 0.48 0.39 10.00
C LEU A 27 1.58 0.63 11.03
N ALA A 28 2.47 1.60 10.78
CA ALA A 28 3.56 1.94 11.69
C ALA A 28 3.08 2.26 13.13
N LYS A 29 1.84 2.76 13.29
CA LYS A 29 1.24 3.06 14.59
C LYS A 29 0.71 1.81 15.31
N GLU A 30 0.41 0.76 14.56
CA GLU A 30 -0.15 -0.48 15.07
C GLU A 30 0.92 -1.51 15.45
N ILE A 31 2.17 -1.31 15.06
CA ILE A 31 3.29 -2.19 15.41
C ILE A 31 3.60 -2.05 16.91
N LYS A 32 3.13 -3.02 17.70
CA LYS A 32 3.33 -3.10 19.15
C LYS A 32 3.40 -4.57 19.62
N PRO A 33 4.00 -4.86 20.79
CA PRO A 33 4.07 -6.23 21.31
C PRO A 33 2.69 -6.90 21.36
N GLY A 34 2.60 -8.13 20.83
CA GLY A 34 1.37 -8.91 20.77
C GLY A 34 0.60 -8.82 19.45
N VAL A 35 0.96 -7.90 18.54
CA VAL A 35 0.39 -7.84 17.19
C VAL A 35 1.07 -8.86 16.27
N THR A 36 0.29 -9.55 15.44
CA THR A 36 0.79 -10.51 14.45
C THR A 36 0.90 -9.88 13.06
N GLY A 37 1.69 -10.52 12.17
CA GLY A 37 1.75 -10.10 10.77
C GLY A 37 0.40 -10.18 10.07
N LEU A 38 -0.44 -11.17 10.43
CA LEU A 38 -1.80 -11.31 9.87
C LEU A 38 -2.75 -10.21 10.34
N ASP A 39 -2.55 -9.65 11.54
CA ASP A 39 -3.36 -8.51 12.00
C ASP A 39 -3.02 -7.26 11.19
N LEU A 40 -1.72 -7.03 10.93
CA LEU A 40 -1.25 -5.91 10.11
C LEU A 40 -1.69 -6.07 8.65
N ASP A 41 -1.65 -7.29 8.12
CA ASP A 41 -2.07 -7.58 6.75
C ASP A 41 -3.55 -7.26 6.53
N LYS A 42 -4.44 -7.70 7.43
CA LYS A 42 -5.87 -7.36 7.39
C LYS A 42 -6.12 -5.86 7.43
N LEU A 43 -5.41 -5.14 8.30
CA LEU A 43 -5.50 -3.68 8.38
C LEU A 43 -5.02 -3.00 7.09
N ALA A 44 -3.97 -3.53 6.48
CA ALA A 44 -3.46 -3.03 5.21
C ALA A 44 -4.48 -3.23 4.09
N GLU A 45 -5.07 -4.42 3.98
CA GLU A 45 -6.08 -4.74 2.98
C GLU A 45 -7.33 -3.86 3.13
N GLU A 46 -7.87 -3.74 4.35
CA GLU A 46 -9.02 -2.89 4.65
C GLU A 46 -8.73 -1.44 4.23
N PHE A 47 -7.59 -0.89 4.65
CA PHE A 47 -7.21 0.48 4.30
C PHE A 47 -7.07 0.69 2.79
N ILE A 48 -6.43 -0.24 2.07
CA ILE A 48 -6.25 -0.14 0.61
C ILE A 48 -7.62 -0.15 -0.09
N ARG A 49 -8.52 -1.04 0.31
CA ARG A 49 -9.86 -1.16 -0.27
C ARG A 49 -10.74 0.05 0.04
N ASP A 50 -10.65 0.60 1.25
CA ASP A 50 -11.37 1.82 1.64
C ASP A 50 -10.97 3.04 0.80
N HIS A 51 -9.74 3.04 0.26
CA HIS A 51 -9.25 4.07 -0.66
C HIS A 51 -9.54 3.76 -2.13
N GLY A 52 -10.39 2.77 -2.41
CA GLY A 52 -10.78 2.39 -3.77
C GLY A 52 -9.67 1.73 -4.58
N ALA A 53 -8.61 1.26 -3.92
CA ALA A 53 -7.50 0.57 -4.54
C ALA A 53 -7.57 -0.96 -4.32
N GLU A 54 -6.77 -1.69 -5.07
CA GLU A 54 -6.65 -3.14 -4.97
C GLU A 54 -5.30 -3.54 -4.35
N PRO A 55 -5.25 -4.51 -3.43
CA PRO A 55 -4.00 -5.03 -2.90
C PRO A 55 -3.14 -5.65 -4.01
N GLY A 56 -1.88 -5.21 -4.12
CA GLY A 56 -0.95 -5.69 -5.14
C GLY A 56 -0.30 -7.04 -4.82
N PHE A 57 -0.47 -7.55 -3.61
CA PHE A 57 0.04 -8.84 -3.14
C PHE A 57 -1.11 -9.70 -2.60
N LEU A 58 -0.92 -11.01 -2.56
CA LEU A 58 -1.85 -11.92 -1.88
C LEU A 58 -1.75 -11.68 -0.37
N GLY A 59 -2.87 -11.32 0.27
CA GLY A 59 -3.03 -11.32 1.73
C GLY A 59 -3.11 -12.73 2.29
#